data_AF-A0A9W9YBF7-F1
#
_entry.id   AF-A0A9W9YBF7-F1
#
_cell.length_a   1.000
_cell.length_b   1.000
_cell.length_c   1.000
_cell.angle_alpha   90.00
_cell.angle_beta   90.00
_cell.angle_gamma   90.00
#
_symmetry.space_group_name_H-M   'P 1'
#
loop_
_entity.id
_entity.type
_entity.pdbx_description
1 polymer ?
#
loop_
_entity_poly.entity_id
_entity_poly.type
_entity_poly.pdbx_seq_one_letter_code
_entity_poly.pdbx_strand_id
1 'polypeptide(L)'
;MLSLRAGRHVVSACKLVNAPLLRCLLHTSKPTSTFAKDLFLGRFNKEKVFPFPDPLNEEQRETLTMLVEPVQKYFEEKVDSAQIDKDAKIPEDVMRGLRDLGLFGLLILKSMGDLVLLNTNYARVY
;
A
#
# COMPACT_ATOMS: atom_id res chain seq x y z
N MET A 1 -54.78 25.35 35.29
CA MET A 1 -55.22 24.76 33.99
C MET A 1 -55.33 25.94 33.02
N LEU A 2 -54.70 26.07 31.84
CA LEU A 2 -54.00 25.21 30.89
C LEU A 2 -52.83 26.03 30.26
N SER A 3 -51.60 25.50 30.24
CA SER A 3 -50.88 24.96 29.06
C SER A 3 -50.42 25.97 28.00
N LEU A 4 -49.15 26.38 28.09
CA LEU A 4 -48.38 27.08 27.04
C LEU A 4 -48.04 26.09 25.90
N ARG A 5 -48.60 26.30 24.70
CA ARG A 5 -48.09 25.67 23.46
C ARG A 5 -46.98 26.55 22.88
N ALA A 6 -45.73 26.28 23.23
CA ALA A 6 -44.58 26.81 22.50
C ALA A 6 -44.34 25.97 21.23
N GLY A 7 -44.39 26.65 20.08
CA GLY A 7 -44.44 26.07 18.75
C GLY A 7 -43.19 25.30 18.33
N ARG A 8 -43.42 24.16 17.68
CA ARG A 8 -42.45 23.24 17.07
C ARG A 8 -41.75 23.79 15.81
N HIS A 9 -41.43 25.08 15.76
CA HIS A 9 -40.95 25.71 14.52
C HIS A 9 -39.44 25.95 14.43
N VAL A 10 -38.64 25.61 15.44
CA VAL A 10 -37.20 25.95 15.42
C VAL A 10 -36.30 24.84 14.85
N VAL A 11 -36.78 23.61 14.68
CA VAL A 11 -35.92 22.47 14.29
C VAL A 11 -35.81 22.27 12.77
N SER A 12 -36.53 23.06 11.96
CA SER A 12 -36.54 22.84 10.50
C SER A 12 -35.38 23.50 9.72
N ALA A 13 -34.55 24.32 10.35
CA ALA A 13 -33.54 25.12 9.64
C ALA A 13 -32.19 24.41 9.39
N CYS A 14 -31.89 23.30 10.07
CA CYS A 14 -30.62 22.58 9.87
C CYS A 14 -30.62 21.58 8.70
N LYS A 15 -31.71 21.45 7.94
CA LYS A 15 -31.79 20.54 6.79
C LYS A 15 -31.26 21.13 5.47
N LEU A 16 -30.80 22.38 5.46
CA LEU A 16 -30.36 23.10 4.26
C LEU A 16 -28.84 23.35 4.20
N VAL A 17 -28.03 22.51 4.87
CA VAL A 17 -26.58 22.54 4.64
C VAL A 17 -26.27 21.57 3.51
N ASN A 18 -26.12 22.13 2.30
CA ASN A 18 -25.71 21.37 1.13
C ASN A 18 -24.30 20.80 1.41
N ALA A 19 -24.24 19.48 1.64
CA ALA A 19 -23.03 18.74 2.01
C ALA A 19 -21.77 19.01 1.15
N PRO A 20 -21.83 19.30 -0.16
CA PRO A 20 -20.63 19.58 -0.95
C PRO A 20 -19.92 20.90 -0.59
N LEU A 21 -20.66 21.95 -0.21
CA LEU A 21 -20.06 23.27 0.09
C LEU A 21 -19.33 23.28 1.45
N LEU A 22 -19.90 22.62 2.46
CA LEU A 22 -19.27 22.52 3.79
C LEU A 22 -17.97 21.69 3.75
N ARG A 23 -17.85 20.80 2.76
CA ARG A 23 -16.72 19.91 2.61
C ARG A 23 -15.45 20.60 2.13
N CYS A 24 -15.62 21.58 1.25
CA CYS A 24 -14.54 22.44 0.78
C CYS A 24 -14.01 23.32 1.94
N LEU A 25 -14.94 23.82 2.78
CA LEU A 25 -14.64 24.63 3.97
C LEU A 25 -13.89 23.86 5.07
N LEU A 26 -14.19 22.58 5.27
CA LEU A 26 -13.58 21.76 6.33
C LEU A 26 -12.45 20.85 5.82
N HIS A 27 -12.10 20.94 4.53
CA HIS A 27 -11.14 20.05 3.86
C HIS A 27 -11.31 18.57 4.24
N THR A 28 -12.56 18.11 4.38
CA THR A 28 -12.84 16.74 4.78
C THR A 28 -12.88 15.85 3.54
N SER A 29 -12.06 14.81 3.53
CA SER A 29 -12.04 13.82 2.45
C SER A 29 -13.40 13.11 2.34
N LYS A 30 -13.64 12.41 1.21
CA LYS A 30 -14.77 11.48 1.14
C LYS A 30 -14.72 10.56 2.36
N PRO A 31 -15.85 10.28 3.05
CA PRO A 31 -15.85 9.28 4.10
C PRO A 31 -15.44 7.96 3.46
N THR A 32 -14.14 7.71 3.46
CA THR A 32 -13.53 6.45 3.08
C THR A 32 -13.64 5.57 4.30
N SER A 33 -14.19 4.39 4.05
CA SER A 33 -14.39 3.37 5.06
C SER A 33 -13.19 2.42 4.87
N THR A 34 -12.10 2.66 5.61
CA THR A 34 -10.96 1.72 5.69
C THR A 34 -11.15 0.81 6.90
N PHE A 35 -10.61 -0.41 6.86
CA PHE A 35 -10.72 -1.34 7.98
C PHE A 35 -10.18 -0.73 9.29
N ALA A 36 -8.97 -0.15 9.23
CA ALA A 36 -8.35 0.46 10.40
C ALA A 36 -9.21 1.59 11.00
N LYS A 37 -9.74 2.48 10.17
CA LYS A 37 -10.62 3.57 10.63
C LYS A 37 -11.90 3.05 11.26
N ASP A 38 -12.52 2.03 10.67
CA ASP A 38 -13.73 1.43 11.23
C ASP A 38 -13.43 0.74 12.57
N LEU A 39 -12.28 0.09 12.70
CA LEU A 39 -11.83 -0.53 13.94
C LEU A 39 -11.71 0.50 15.09
N PHE A 40 -11.08 1.66 14.84
CA PHE A 40 -11.00 2.76 15.82
C PHE A 40 -12.37 3.34 16.21
N LEU A 41 -13.39 3.16 15.36
CA LEU A 41 -14.75 3.60 15.58
C LEU A 41 -15.66 2.48 16.15
N GLY A 42 -15.07 1.36 16.59
CA GLY A 42 -15.80 0.22 17.14
C GLY A 42 -16.59 -0.59 16.11
N ARG A 43 -16.33 -0.39 14.81
CA ARG A 43 -16.97 -1.13 13.71
C ARG A 43 -16.02 -2.18 13.16
N PHE A 44 -16.36 -3.45 13.33
CA PHE A 44 -15.56 -4.55 12.79
C PHE A 44 -16.03 -4.94 11.38
N ASN A 45 -15.40 -4.37 10.35
CA ASN A 45 -15.73 -4.64 8.95
C ASN A 45 -14.82 -5.72 8.35
N LYS A 46 -15.10 -7.00 8.67
CA LYS A 46 -14.28 -8.15 8.28
C LYS A 46 -14.07 -8.33 6.78
N GLU A 47 -15.05 -7.92 5.97
CA GLU A 47 -15.06 -8.12 4.50
C GLU A 47 -13.91 -7.38 3.79
N LYS A 48 -13.30 -6.40 4.46
CA LYS A 48 -12.18 -5.61 3.91
C LYS A 48 -10.80 -6.24 4.11
N VAL A 49 -10.71 -7.30 4.90
CA VAL A 49 -9.44 -7.92 5.29
C VAL A 49 -9.46 -9.43 5.07
N PHE A 50 -10.63 -10.05 5.18
CA PHE A 50 -10.78 -11.49 5.09
C PHE A 50 -11.62 -11.89 3.86
N PRO A 51 -11.17 -12.89 3.09
CA PRO A 51 -9.90 -13.63 3.21
C PRO A 51 -8.69 -12.76 2.83
N PHE A 52 -7.47 -13.23 3.15
CA PHE A 52 -6.24 -12.54 2.75
C PHE A 52 -6.24 -12.35 1.22
N PRO A 53 -5.95 -11.14 0.72
CA PRO A 53 -6.00 -10.87 -0.71
C PRO A 53 -4.91 -11.65 -1.44
N ASP A 54 -5.29 -12.31 -2.52
CA ASP A 54 -4.37 -12.95 -3.46
C ASP A 54 -4.44 -12.21 -4.81
N PRO A 55 -3.58 -11.20 -5.01
CA PRO A 55 -3.67 -10.34 -6.19
C PRO A 55 -2.89 -10.87 -7.39
N LEU A 56 -2.17 -11.99 -7.27
CA LEU A 56 -1.32 -12.53 -8.34
C LEU A 56 -2.09 -13.52 -9.21
N ASN A 57 -1.92 -13.40 -10.52
CA ASN A 57 -2.26 -14.47 -11.47
C ASN A 57 -1.07 -15.43 -11.67
N GLU A 58 -1.29 -16.56 -12.36
CA GLU A 58 -0.27 -17.60 -12.51
C GLU A 58 0.97 -17.11 -13.26
N GLU A 59 0.79 -16.37 -14.36
CA GLU A 59 1.89 -15.79 -15.13
C GLU A 59 2.78 -14.85 -14.28
N GLN A 60 2.17 -14.06 -13.39
CA GLN A 60 2.90 -13.20 -12.46
C GLN A 60 3.67 -14.01 -11.41
N ARG A 61 3.16 -15.16 -10.98
CA ARG A 61 3.84 -16.07 -10.04
C ARG A 61 5.03 -16.75 -10.68
N GLU A 62 4.88 -17.22 -11.92
CA GLU A 62 5.97 -17.80 -12.69
C GLU A 62 7.09 -16.77 -12.92
N THR A 63 6.73 -15.56 -13.35
CA THR A 63 7.67 -14.46 -13.53
C THR A 63 8.40 -14.12 -12.23
N LEU A 64 7.67 -14.08 -11.11
CA LEU A 64 8.26 -13.84 -9.79
C LEU A 64 9.24 -14.96 -9.40
N THR A 65 8.90 -16.21 -9.67
CA THR A 65 9.74 -17.36 -9.33
C THR A 65 11.05 -17.31 -10.13
N MET A 66 10.98 -17.00 -11.43
CA MET A 66 12.15 -16.83 -12.29
C MET A 66 13.08 -15.69 -11.84
N LEU A 67 12.57 -14.69 -11.13
CA LEU A 67 13.36 -13.59 -10.58
C LEU A 67 13.92 -13.91 -9.19
N VAL A 68 13.15 -14.57 -8.33
CA VAL A 68 13.57 -14.85 -6.95
C VAL A 68 14.72 -15.85 -6.90
N GLU A 69 14.70 -16.89 -7.73
CA GLU A 69 15.73 -17.93 -7.70
C GLU A 69 17.15 -17.40 -8.01
N PRO A 70 17.40 -16.63 -9.10
CA PRO A 70 18.71 -16.06 -9.37
C PRO A 70 19.18 -15.08 -8.29
N VAL A 71 18.26 -14.29 -7.74
CA VAL A 71 18.58 -13.31 -6.69
C VAL A 71 19.02 -14.02 -5.43
N GLN A 72 18.24 -15.00 -4.96
CA GLN A 72 18.58 -15.78 -3.79
C GLN A 72 19.95 -16.46 -3.95
N LYS A 73 20.18 -17.12 -5.09
CA LYS A 73 21.46 -17.77 -5.39
C LYS A 73 22.63 -16.79 -5.38
N TYR A 74 22.45 -15.59 -5.94
CA TYR A 74 23.48 -14.57 -5.95
C TYR A 74 23.85 -14.11 -4.52
N PHE A 75 22.85 -13.89 -3.66
CA PHE A 75 23.11 -13.52 -2.26
C PHE A 75 23.80 -14.64 -1.48
N GLU A 76 23.44 -15.90 -1.74
CA GLU A 76 24.07 -17.05 -1.08
C GLU A 76 25.52 -17.28 -1.53
N GLU A 77 25.83 -17.11 -2.83
CA GLU A 77 27.14 -17.46 -3.39
C GLU A 77 28.14 -16.29 -3.46
N LYS A 78 27.66 -15.05 -3.59
CA LYS A 78 28.50 -13.89 -3.93
C LYS A 78 28.48 -12.76 -2.90
N VAL A 79 27.55 -12.76 -1.95
CA VAL A 79 27.39 -11.65 -1.00
C VAL A 79 27.76 -12.08 0.42
N ASP A 80 28.97 -11.70 0.85
CA ASP A 80 29.36 -11.82 2.26
C ASP A 80 28.82 -10.63 3.06
N SER A 81 27.61 -10.79 3.61
CA SER A 81 26.94 -9.73 4.38
C SER A 81 27.69 -9.39 5.68
N ALA A 82 28.37 -10.36 6.30
CA ALA A 82 29.09 -10.13 7.55
C ALA A 82 30.36 -9.31 7.32
N GLN A 83 31.02 -9.49 6.18
CA GLN A 83 32.18 -8.69 5.80
C GLN A 83 31.77 -7.27 5.40
N ILE A 84 30.66 -7.11 4.65
CA ILE A 84 30.12 -5.79 4.28
C ILE A 84 29.79 -4.94 5.51
N ASP A 85 29.18 -5.55 6.54
CA ASP A 85 28.83 -4.86 7.79
C ASP A 85 30.10 -4.37 8.53
N LYS A 86 31.13 -5.21 8.61
CA LYS A 86 32.42 -4.85 9.24
C LYS A 86 33.16 -3.74 8.50
N ASP A 87 33.18 -3.81 7.17
CA ASP A 87 33.91 -2.85 6.33
C ASP A 87 33.12 -1.55 6.11
N ALA A 88 31.84 -1.54 6.48
CA ALA A 88 30.89 -0.46 6.23
C ALA A 88 30.85 -0.03 4.74
N LYS A 89 31.15 -0.97 3.84
CA LYS A 89 31.29 -0.72 2.41
C LYS A 89 30.87 -1.94 1.60
N ILE A 90 30.04 -1.71 0.59
CA ILE A 90 29.66 -2.75 -0.38
C ILE A 90 30.76 -2.84 -1.44
N PRO A 91 31.34 -4.03 -1.69
CA PRO A 91 32.31 -4.26 -2.75
C PRO A 91 31.77 -3.91 -4.14
N GLU A 92 32.64 -3.39 -5.02
CA GLU A 92 32.23 -2.94 -6.37
C GLU A 92 31.77 -4.09 -7.27
N ASP A 93 32.30 -5.29 -7.07
CA ASP A 93 31.84 -6.52 -7.72
C ASP A 93 30.42 -6.91 -7.31
N VAL A 94 30.10 -6.76 -6.02
CA VAL A 94 28.72 -6.94 -5.52
C VAL A 94 27.79 -5.90 -6.15
N MET A 95 28.19 -4.63 -6.15
CA MET A 95 27.41 -3.55 -6.77
C MET A 95 27.15 -3.78 -8.28
N ARG A 96 28.15 -4.29 -9.02
CA ARG A 96 27.98 -4.67 -10.42
C ARG A 96 27.01 -5.84 -10.60
N GLY A 97 27.12 -6.90 -9.79
CA GLY A 97 26.21 -8.03 -9.92
C GLY A 97 24.76 -7.68 -9.57
N LEU A 98 24.52 -6.81 -8.58
CA LEU A 98 23.18 -6.29 -8.31
C LEU A 98 22.62 -5.46 -9.48
N ARG A 99 23.48 -4.75 -10.21
CA ARG A 99 23.11 -4.02 -11.44
C ARG A 99 22.75 -5.00 -12.56
N ASP A 100 23.56 -6.01 -12.77
CA ASP A 100 23.37 -7.00 -13.84
C ASP A 100 22.10 -7.84 -13.60
N LEU A 101 21.71 -8.05 -12.34
CA LEU A 101 20.44 -8.66 -11.94
C LEU A 101 19.22 -7.72 -12.07
N GLY A 102 19.43 -6.43 -12.40
CA GLY A 102 18.33 -5.48 -12.60
C GLY A 102 17.62 -5.01 -11.32
N LEU A 103 18.22 -5.21 -10.14
CA LEU A 103 17.55 -4.95 -8.85
C LEU A 103 17.31 -3.47 -8.55
N PHE A 104 18.03 -2.57 -9.22
CA PHE A 104 17.84 -1.12 -9.08
C PHE A 104 16.59 -0.59 -9.81
N GLY A 105 15.93 -1.39 -10.65
CA GLY A 105 14.87 -0.93 -11.56
C GLY A 105 13.53 -1.65 -11.44
N LEU A 106 13.31 -2.48 -10.42
CA LEU A 106 12.18 -3.43 -10.34
C LEU A 106 10.77 -2.82 -10.44
N LEU A 107 10.59 -1.56 -10.05
CA LEU A 107 9.29 -0.84 -10.07
C LEU A 107 9.18 0.20 -11.19
N ILE A 108 10.19 0.32 -12.06
CA ILE A 108 10.21 1.36 -13.10
C ILE A 108 9.17 1.02 -14.17
N LEU A 109 8.33 2.01 -14.52
CA LEU A 109 7.27 1.85 -15.52
C LEU A 109 7.83 1.60 -16.92
N LYS A 110 7.11 0.76 -17.67
CA LYS A 110 7.44 0.11 -18.96
C LYS A 110 7.99 0.99 -20.10
N SER A 111 8.00 2.31 -19.98
CA SER A 111 8.60 3.19 -20.99
C SER A 111 10.14 3.19 -21.00
N MET A 112 10.78 2.52 -20.02
CA MET A 112 12.24 2.51 -19.84
C MET A 112 12.82 1.11 -19.49
N GLY A 113 12.01 0.05 -19.40
CA GLY A 113 12.48 -1.30 -19.04
C GLY A 113 11.35 -2.34 -18.99
N ASP A 114 11.66 -3.60 -19.33
CA ASP A 114 10.68 -4.65 -19.66
C ASP A 114 9.94 -5.27 -18.47
N LEU A 115 10.30 -4.92 -17.23
CA LEU A 115 9.79 -5.56 -16.02
C LEU A 115 9.01 -4.58 -15.13
N VAL A 116 7.69 -4.73 -15.09
CA VAL A 116 6.83 -4.01 -14.14
C VAL A 116 6.32 -5.00 -13.10
N LEU A 117 6.85 -4.92 -11.88
CA LEU A 117 6.39 -5.73 -10.76
C LEU A 117 5.21 -5.06 -10.03
N LEU A 118 4.21 -5.86 -9.65
CA LEU A 118 3.20 -5.44 -8.68
C LEU A 118 3.86 -5.26 -7.30
N ASN A 119 3.31 -4.41 -6.43
CA ASN A 119 3.82 -4.21 -5.07
C ASN A 119 4.02 -5.54 -4.30
N THR A 120 3.12 -6.51 -4.47
CA THR A 120 3.26 -7.84 -3.84
C THR A 120 4.47 -8.61 -4.37
N ASN A 121 4.76 -8.50 -5.67
CA ASN A 121 5.91 -9.15 -6.29
C ASN A 121 7.21 -8.48 -5.84
N TYR A 122 7.23 -7.16 -5.80
CA TYR A 122 8.36 -6.39 -5.28
C TYR A 122 8.67 -6.74 -3.82
N ALA A 123 7.64 -6.83 -2.97
CA ALA A 123 7.79 -7.21 -1.56
C ALA A 123 8.27 -8.66 -1.34
N ARG A 124 8.25 -9.50 -2.37
CA ARG A 124 8.83 -10.85 -2.30
C ARG A 124 10.32 -10.88 -2.64
N VAL A 125 10.80 -9.93 -3.42
CA VAL A 125 12.20 -9.85 -3.85
C VAL A 125 13.07 -9.03 -2.87
N TYR A 126 12.50 -7.99 -2.26
CA TYR A 126 13.15 -7.14 -1.25
C TYR A 126 13.11 -7.74 0.15
#